data_AF-A0A0R1MYW4-F1
#
_entry.id   AF-A0A0R1MYW4-F1
#
_cell.length_a   1.000
_cell.length_b   1.000
_cell.length_c   1.000
_cell.angle_alpha   90.00
_cell.angle_beta   90.00
_cell.angle_gamma   90.00
#
_symmetry.space_group_name_H-M   'P 1'
#
loop_
_entity.id
_entity.type
_entity.pdbx_description
1 polymer ?
#
loop_
_entity_poly.entity_id
_entity_poly.type
_entity_poly.pdbx_seq_one_letter_code
_entity_poly.pdbx_strand_id
1 'polypeptide(L)'
;MRKMKNRISAIVVLVIVVVLAAIGIYTRNQTTNHNAATSSSSIKTSGSVAKKKETAKTKAPEPTLIVYYSNSGTTQGAAENIQKKTGADIVEMQITPAYPSDYSTLTQVAKKQINDNARPKITNLPDLTKYRTILLGFPTWYHRPPMFINTFFEQANVKGKTIIPFTTSASSPMSESTPFLEKMAQGTGAALKEGFRANDDQATTRYLEQAGLLKN
;
A
#
# COMPACT_ATOMS: atom_id res chain seq x y z
N MET A 1 -7.48 41.10 -36.75
CA MET A 1 -7.18 40.14 -35.65
C MET A 1 -6.16 39.03 -36.02
N ARG A 2 -5.33 39.18 -37.07
CA ARG A 2 -4.39 38.13 -37.55
C ARG A 2 -2.95 38.25 -37.01
N LYS A 3 -2.53 39.42 -36.50
CA LYS A 3 -1.18 39.66 -35.97
C LYS A 3 -0.95 39.14 -34.53
N MET A 4 -2.00 38.98 -33.72
CA MET A 4 -1.87 38.55 -32.31
C MET A 4 -1.71 37.03 -32.17
N LYS A 5 -2.31 36.23 -33.07
CA LYS A 5 -2.19 34.76 -33.07
C LYS A 5 -0.75 34.30 -33.35
N ASN A 6 -0.03 34.96 -34.25
CA ASN A 6 1.35 34.61 -34.60
C ASN A 6 2.35 34.95 -33.48
N ARG A 7 2.07 35.98 -32.66
CA ARG A 7 2.90 36.34 -31.50
C ARG A 7 2.71 35.37 -30.34
N ILE A 8 1.48 34.89 -30.11
CA ILE A 8 1.20 33.88 -29.08
C ILE A 8 1.78 32.52 -29.48
N SER A 9 1.66 32.10 -30.75
CA SER A 9 2.28 30.85 -31.23
C SER A 9 3.81 30.86 -31.12
N ALA A 10 4.47 31.99 -31.41
CA ALA A 10 5.93 32.09 -31.31
C ALA A 10 6.44 32.01 -29.85
N ILE A 11 5.70 32.60 -28.91
CA ILE A 11 6.04 32.55 -27.47
C ILE A 11 5.83 31.14 -26.90
N VAL A 12 4.75 30.45 -27.28
CA VAL A 12 4.48 29.08 -26.83
C VAL A 12 5.52 28.08 -27.39
N VAL A 13 5.93 28.23 -28.65
CA VAL A 13 7.00 27.41 -29.24
C VAL A 13 8.34 27.67 -28.57
N LEU A 14 8.67 28.93 -28.25
CA LEU A 14 9.93 29.27 -27.56
C LEU A 14 9.98 28.68 -26.14
N VAL A 15 8.89 28.71 -25.38
CA VAL A 15 8.83 28.12 -24.03
C VAL A 15 8.95 26.59 -24.08
N ILE A 16 8.32 25.92 -25.05
CA ILE A 16 8.45 24.46 -25.23
C ILE A 16 9.88 24.07 -25.62
N VAL A 17 10.55 24.84 -26.49
CA VAL A 17 11.95 24.57 -26.88
C VAL A 17 12.91 24.74 -25.68
N VAL A 18 12.67 25.72 -24.80
CA VAL A 18 13.50 25.92 -23.60
C VAL A 18 13.27 24.81 -22.57
N VAL A 19 12.04 24.33 -22.39
CA VAL A 19 11.73 23.20 -21.50
C VAL A 19 12.34 21.89 -21.99
N LEU A 20 12.35 21.64 -23.32
CA LEU A 20 13.00 20.47 -23.90
C LEU A 20 14.54 20.55 -23.84
N ALA A 21 15.13 21.74 -23.99
CA ALA A 21 16.57 21.94 -23.83
C ALA A 21 17.04 21.75 -22.37
N ALA A 22 16.22 22.14 -21.38
CA ALA A 22 16.53 21.93 -19.96
C ALA A 22 16.49 20.45 -19.56
N ILE A 23 15.56 19.65 -20.13
CA ILE A 23 15.49 18.19 -19.90
C ILE A 23 16.67 17.47 -20.57
N GLY A 24 17.12 17.93 -21.74
CA GLY A 24 18.30 17.38 -22.44
C GLY A 24 19.64 17.64 -21.76
N ILE A 25 19.76 18.71 -20.95
CA ILE A 25 20.94 18.96 -20.12
C ILE A 25 20.92 18.08 -18.87
N TYR A 26 19.74 17.82 -18.29
CA TYR A 26 19.60 17.00 -17.09
C TYR A 26 19.92 15.51 -17.33
N THR A 27 19.68 14.99 -18.55
CA THR A 27 19.95 13.59 -18.90
C THR A 27 21.35 13.33 -19.45
N ARG A 28 22.13 14.38 -19.76
CA ARG A 28 23.48 14.25 -20.36
C ARG A 28 24.63 14.28 -19.34
N ASN A 29 24.36 14.52 -18.06
CA ASN A 29 25.40 14.66 -17.04
C ASN A 29 25.68 13.40 -16.19
N GLN A 30 25.23 12.21 -16.64
CA GLN A 30 25.60 10.93 -16.03
C GLN A 30 25.93 9.89 -17.10
N THR A 31 27.00 10.10 -17.86
CA THR A 31 27.79 9.06 -18.55
C THR A 31 28.98 9.72 -19.23
N THR A 32 30.14 9.75 -18.56
CA THR A 32 31.49 9.50 -19.11
C THR A 32 32.52 9.89 -18.06
N ASN A 33 32.93 8.95 -17.23
CA ASN A 33 34.23 9.02 -16.56
C ASN A 33 34.82 7.61 -16.51
N HIS A 34 35.54 7.26 -17.57
CA HIS A 34 36.75 6.44 -17.50
C HIS A 34 37.57 6.69 -18.78
N ASN A 35 38.51 7.62 -18.66
CA ASN A 35 39.61 7.79 -19.62
C ASN A 35 40.61 6.64 -19.43
N ALA A 36 40.91 5.96 -20.54
CA ALA A 36 42.08 5.12 -20.69
C ALA A 36 43.10 5.87 -21.55
N ALA A 37 44.31 6.12 -21.01
CA ALA A 37 45.55 6.33 -21.76
C ALA A 37 46.77 6.20 -20.83
N THR A 38 47.32 4.99 -20.81
CA THR A 38 48.73 4.55 -20.81
C THR A 38 49.85 5.53 -20.40
N SER A 39 50.64 5.20 -19.36
CA SER A 39 52.07 4.81 -19.47
C SER A 39 52.81 4.83 -18.10
N SER A 40 53.39 3.66 -17.77
CA SER A 40 54.60 3.38 -16.97
C SER A 40 55.06 4.33 -15.83
N SER A 41 55.10 3.82 -14.59
CA SER A 41 56.33 3.61 -13.79
C SER A 41 55.99 3.21 -12.35
N SER A 42 56.81 2.31 -11.82
CA SER A 42 56.90 1.70 -10.49
C SER A 42 56.47 2.50 -9.25
N ILE A 43 55.83 1.82 -8.27
CA ILE A 43 56.34 1.53 -6.91
C ILE A 43 55.30 0.68 -6.13
N LYS A 44 55.81 -0.34 -5.40
CA LYS A 44 55.10 -1.25 -4.48
C LYS A 44 54.37 -0.48 -3.37
N THR A 45 53.22 -0.99 -2.88
CA THR A 45 52.98 -1.32 -1.44
C THR A 45 51.61 -1.98 -1.27
N SER A 46 51.61 -3.06 -0.48
CA SER A 46 50.48 -3.85 0.04
C SER A 46 49.31 -3.04 0.57
N GLY A 47 48.10 -3.56 0.38
CA GLY A 47 46.89 -3.08 1.05
C GLY A 47 45.64 -3.83 0.60
N SER A 48 45.56 -5.12 0.95
CA SER A 48 44.35 -5.92 0.80
C SER A 48 43.21 -5.30 1.63
N VAL A 49 42.18 -4.78 0.98
CA VAL A 49 40.88 -4.53 1.61
C VAL A 49 39.81 -5.16 0.73
N ALA A 50 39.47 -6.40 1.09
CA ALA A 50 38.37 -7.14 0.51
C ALA A 50 37.07 -6.35 0.70
N LYS A 51 36.45 -5.97 -0.42
CA LYS A 51 35.11 -5.40 -0.51
C LYS A 51 34.11 -6.44 -0.02
N LYS A 52 33.72 -6.35 1.25
CA LYS A 52 32.69 -7.20 1.86
C LYS A 52 31.35 -6.89 1.17
N LYS A 53 31.00 -7.75 0.22
CA LYS A 53 29.68 -7.87 -0.39
C LYS A 53 28.71 -8.18 0.75
N GLU A 54 27.92 -7.20 1.16
CA GLU A 54 26.82 -7.40 2.11
C GLU A 54 25.74 -8.18 1.37
N THR A 55 25.80 -9.50 1.52
CA THR A 55 24.77 -10.43 1.09
C THR A 55 23.51 -10.10 1.87
N ALA A 56 22.49 -9.58 1.19
CA ALA A 56 21.14 -9.50 1.71
C ALA A 56 20.74 -10.90 2.18
N LYS A 57 20.71 -11.10 3.49
CA LYS A 57 20.11 -12.30 4.08
C LYS A 57 18.65 -12.28 3.68
N THR A 58 18.25 -13.24 2.86
CA THR A 58 16.84 -13.53 2.58
C THR A 58 16.17 -13.83 3.90
N LYS A 59 15.48 -12.85 4.45
CA LYS A 59 14.71 -12.97 5.67
C LYS A 59 13.64 -14.03 5.41
N ALA A 60 13.54 -15.05 6.25
CA ALA A 60 12.43 -15.99 6.19
C ALA A 60 11.11 -15.21 6.17
N PRO A 61 10.09 -15.64 5.40
CA PRO A 61 8.84 -14.91 5.29
C PRO A 61 8.25 -14.69 6.68
N GLU A 62 7.99 -13.42 7.01
CA GLU A 62 7.43 -13.04 8.29
C GLU A 62 6.00 -13.60 8.43
N PRO A 63 5.64 -14.24 9.55
CA PRO A 63 4.31 -14.80 9.73
C PRO A 63 3.24 -13.74 9.50
N THR A 64 2.37 -14.01 8.53
CA THR A 64 1.35 -13.07 8.04
C THR A 64 -0.05 -13.64 8.28
N LEU A 65 -0.96 -12.78 8.75
CA LEU A 65 -2.37 -13.09 8.90
C LEU A 65 -3.20 -12.15 8.02
N ILE A 66 -4.16 -12.70 7.29
CA ILE A 66 -5.21 -11.94 6.63
C ILE A 66 -6.40 -11.90 7.58
N VAL A 67 -6.80 -10.70 8.01
CA VAL A 67 -8.01 -10.46 8.81
C VAL A 67 -8.94 -9.63 7.95
N TYR A 68 -10.13 -10.12 7.64
CA TYR A 68 -11.04 -9.39 6.74
C TYR A 68 -12.50 -9.45 7.18
N TYR A 69 -13.34 -8.57 6.65
CA TYR A 69 -14.79 -8.71 6.70
C TYR A 69 -15.37 -8.63 5.30
N SER A 70 -16.45 -9.37 5.03
CA SER A 70 -17.15 -9.36 3.75
C SER A 70 -18.66 -9.40 3.97
N ASN A 71 -19.41 -8.50 3.34
CA ASN A 71 -20.88 -8.54 3.38
C ASN A 71 -21.47 -9.31 2.18
N SER A 72 -20.93 -9.08 0.98
CA SER A 72 -21.46 -9.63 -0.29
C SER A 72 -20.50 -10.60 -0.98
N GLY A 73 -19.46 -11.06 -0.29
CA GLY A 73 -18.46 -11.99 -0.83
C GLY A 73 -17.30 -11.33 -1.60
N THR A 74 -17.37 -10.05 -1.97
CA THR A 74 -16.31 -9.41 -2.78
C THR A 74 -14.98 -9.33 -2.03
N THR A 75 -14.99 -8.88 -0.77
CA THR A 75 -13.78 -8.80 0.05
C THR A 75 -13.27 -10.18 0.42
N GLN A 76 -14.16 -11.15 0.61
CA GLN A 76 -13.80 -12.55 0.80
C GLN A 76 -13.02 -13.10 -0.39
N GLY A 77 -13.53 -12.94 -1.63
CA GLY A 77 -12.83 -13.40 -2.82
C GLY A 77 -11.45 -12.76 -2.98
N ALA A 78 -11.32 -11.47 -2.66
CA ALA A 78 -10.02 -10.80 -2.63
C ALA A 78 -9.09 -11.37 -1.54
N ALA A 79 -9.59 -11.60 -0.33
CA ALA A 79 -8.83 -12.15 0.78
C ALA A 79 -8.33 -13.58 0.48
N GLU A 80 -9.19 -14.43 -0.07
CA GLU A 80 -8.83 -15.80 -0.51
C GLU A 80 -7.84 -15.80 -1.67
N ASN A 81 -7.95 -14.84 -2.60
CA ASN A 81 -6.98 -14.67 -3.66
C ASN A 81 -5.59 -14.30 -3.09
N ILE A 82 -5.54 -13.33 -2.18
CA ILE A 82 -4.31 -12.94 -1.47
C ILE A 82 -3.76 -14.14 -0.68
N GLN A 83 -4.61 -14.90 0.00
CA GLN A 83 -4.22 -16.11 0.72
C GLN A 83 -3.52 -17.11 -0.21
N LYS A 84 -4.10 -17.40 -1.39
CA LYS A 84 -3.52 -18.33 -2.36
C LYS A 84 -2.13 -17.89 -2.83
N LYS A 85 -1.90 -16.58 -2.98
CA LYS A 85 -0.62 -15.99 -3.43
C LYS A 85 0.44 -15.91 -2.33
N THR A 86 0.03 -15.67 -1.09
CA THR A 86 0.94 -15.44 0.05
C THR A 86 1.16 -16.67 0.92
N GLY A 87 0.24 -17.63 0.92
CA GLY A 87 0.22 -18.75 1.86
C GLY A 87 -0.10 -18.34 3.30
N ALA A 88 -0.56 -17.11 3.53
CA ALA A 88 -0.89 -16.60 4.86
C ALA A 88 -2.09 -17.32 5.50
N ASP A 89 -2.13 -17.30 6.83
CA ASP A 89 -3.34 -17.67 7.56
C ASP A 89 -4.46 -16.64 7.26
N ILE A 90 -5.73 -17.04 7.35
CA ILE A 90 -6.88 -16.18 7.06
C ILE A 90 -7.96 -16.32 8.14
N VAL A 91 -8.55 -15.19 8.54
CA VAL A 91 -9.69 -15.12 9.47
C VAL A 91 -10.68 -14.09 8.97
N GLU A 92 -11.96 -14.48 8.88
CA GLU A 92 -13.07 -13.55 8.66
C GLU A 92 -13.61 -13.03 10.00
N MET A 93 -13.68 -11.72 10.14
CA MET A 93 -14.28 -11.03 11.28
C MET A 93 -15.80 -11.21 11.28
N GLN A 94 -16.34 -11.54 12.45
CA GLN A 94 -17.77 -11.67 12.69
C GLN A 94 -18.26 -10.42 13.44
N ILE A 95 -19.20 -9.70 12.84
CA ILE A 95 -19.69 -8.42 13.37
C ILE A 95 -21.05 -8.62 14.03
N THR A 96 -21.25 -7.99 15.20
CA THR A 96 -22.52 -7.97 15.91
C THR A 96 -22.95 -6.53 16.22
N PRO A 97 -24.20 -6.13 15.88
CA PRO A 97 -25.17 -6.90 15.09
C PRO A 97 -24.67 -7.15 13.66
N ALA A 98 -25.12 -8.25 13.05
CA ALA A 98 -24.78 -8.57 11.67
C ALA A 98 -25.31 -7.48 10.73
N TYR A 99 -24.54 -7.15 9.68
CA TYR A 99 -25.03 -6.22 8.67
C TYR A 99 -26.12 -6.87 7.81
N PRO A 100 -27.12 -6.09 7.38
CA PRO A 100 -28.14 -6.58 6.47
C PRO A 100 -27.55 -6.86 5.08
N SER A 101 -28.09 -7.87 4.40
CA SER A 101 -27.71 -8.21 3.03
C SER A 101 -28.27 -7.24 1.99
N ASP A 102 -29.44 -6.65 2.26
CA ASP A 102 -30.03 -5.61 1.41
C ASP A 102 -29.16 -4.34 1.38
N TYR A 103 -28.82 -3.89 0.18
CA TYR A 103 -27.90 -2.78 -0.02
C TYR A 103 -28.46 -1.45 0.54
N SER A 104 -29.75 -1.16 0.31
CA SER A 104 -30.37 0.07 0.81
C SER A 104 -30.31 0.14 2.33
N THR A 105 -30.68 -0.96 3.00
CA THR A 105 -30.66 -1.07 4.46
C THR A 105 -29.23 -1.00 5.00
N LEU A 106 -28.27 -1.66 4.34
CA LEU A 106 -26.86 -1.62 4.73
C LEU A 106 -26.32 -0.19 4.68
N THR A 107 -26.60 0.55 3.61
CA THR A 107 -26.13 1.93 3.48
C THR A 107 -26.70 2.82 4.58
N GLN A 108 -27.97 2.66 4.94
CA GLN A 108 -28.57 3.39 6.07
C GLN A 108 -27.90 3.05 7.41
N VAL A 109 -27.66 1.77 7.69
CA VAL A 109 -26.96 1.33 8.91
C VAL A 109 -25.54 1.87 8.96
N ALA A 110 -24.78 1.75 7.87
CA ALA A 110 -23.41 2.25 7.78
C ALA A 110 -23.35 3.78 7.97
N LYS A 111 -24.27 4.53 7.34
CA LYS A 111 -24.36 5.98 7.51
C LYS A 111 -24.67 6.37 8.95
N LYS A 112 -25.63 5.69 9.59
CA LYS A 112 -25.96 5.92 11.00
C LYS A 112 -24.75 5.66 11.90
N GLN A 113 -24.04 4.55 11.70
CA GLN A 113 -22.84 4.23 12.47
C GLN A 113 -21.74 5.29 12.30
N ILE A 114 -21.58 5.85 11.10
CA ILE A 114 -20.66 6.95 10.84
C ILE A 114 -21.05 8.19 11.65
N ASN A 115 -22.33 8.59 11.58
CA ASN A 115 -22.85 9.77 12.27
C ASN A 115 -22.71 9.64 13.79
N ASP A 116 -22.99 8.46 14.33
CA ASP A 116 -22.96 8.19 15.77
C ASP A 116 -21.55 7.87 16.28
N ASN A 117 -20.54 7.85 15.40
CA ASN A 117 -19.20 7.38 15.72
C ASN A 117 -19.21 5.99 16.40
N ALA A 118 -20.06 5.08 15.91
CA ALA A 118 -20.31 3.78 16.55
C ALA A 118 -19.11 2.82 16.49
N ARG A 119 -19.05 1.85 17.42
CA ARG A 119 -18.07 0.74 17.48
C ARG A 119 -18.83 -0.60 17.38
N PRO A 120 -19.25 -1.03 16.18
CA PRO A 120 -19.86 -2.36 16.02
C PRO A 120 -18.91 -3.44 16.54
N LYS A 121 -19.43 -4.41 17.28
CA LYS A 121 -18.62 -5.40 18.00
C LYS A 121 -18.05 -6.42 17.03
N ILE A 122 -16.76 -6.76 17.17
CA ILE A 122 -16.15 -7.93 16.55
C ILE A 122 -16.19 -9.06 17.57
N THR A 123 -16.80 -10.20 17.26
CA THR A 123 -17.01 -11.29 18.24
C THR A 123 -15.89 -12.31 18.28
N ASN A 124 -15.01 -12.32 17.28
CA ASN A 124 -13.96 -13.32 17.10
C ASN A 124 -12.59 -12.67 16.81
N LEU A 125 -12.19 -11.69 17.62
CA LEU A 125 -10.86 -11.07 17.47
C LEU A 125 -9.76 -12.14 17.52
N PRO A 126 -8.91 -12.27 16.48
CA PRO A 126 -7.88 -13.30 16.44
C PRO A 126 -6.72 -12.96 17.39
N ASP A 127 -6.05 -13.98 17.92
CA ASP A 127 -4.77 -13.79 18.60
C ASP A 127 -3.68 -13.42 17.58
N LEU A 128 -3.12 -12.23 17.74
CA LEU A 128 -2.11 -11.67 16.85
C LEU A 128 -0.67 -11.99 17.28
N THR A 129 -0.46 -12.70 18.39
CA THR A 129 0.84 -12.86 19.04
C THR A 129 1.89 -13.43 18.08
N LYS A 130 1.57 -14.50 17.35
CA LYS A 130 2.50 -15.18 16.42
C LYS A 130 2.72 -14.45 15.08
N TYR A 131 1.91 -13.44 14.77
CA TYR A 131 1.97 -12.76 13.47
C TYR A 131 2.75 -11.44 13.58
N ARG A 132 3.56 -11.14 12.56
CA ARG A 132 4.27 -9.86 12.46
C ARG A 132 3.54 -8.87 11.56
N THR A 133 2.89 -9.39 10.52
CA THR A 133 2.17 -8.63 9.50
C THR A 133 0.71 -9.02 9.49
N ILE A 134 -0.18 -8.04 9.49
CA ILE A 134 -1.62 -8.21 9.36
C ILE A 134 -2.08 -7.53 8.07
N LEU A 135 -2.63 -8.30 7.15
CA LEU A 135 -3.35 -7.82 5.99
C LEU A 135 -4.80 -7.57 6.40
N LEU A 136 -5.20 -6.30 6.55
CA LEU A 136 -6.51 -5.91 7.08
C LEU A 136 -7.49 -5.57 5.95
N GLY A 137 -8.44 -6.47 5.69
CA GLY A 137 -9.39 -6.39 4.57
C GLY A 137 -10.76 -5.87 4.94
N PHE A 138 -11.32 -4.98 4.14
CA PHE A 138 -12.71 -4.50 4.32
C PHE A 138 -13.33 -3.99 3.01
N PRO A 139 -14.66 -3.93 2.91
CA PRO A 139 -15.32 -3.17 1.84
C PRO A 139 -15.23 -1.66 2.12
N THR A 140 -15.11 -0.81 1.11
CA THR A 140 -15.26 0.64 1.28
C THR A 140 -16.75 1.02 1.33
N TRP A 141 -17.20 1.65 2.42
CA TRP A 141 -18.56 2.20 2.55
C TRP A 141 -18.48 3.69 2.84
N TYR A 142 -19.20 4.51 2.06
CA TYR A 142 -19.13 5.97 2.15
C TYR A 142 -17.70 6.52 2.11
N HIS A 143 -16.90 6.05 1.14
CA HIS A 143 -15.53 6.52 0.91
C HIS A 143 -14.55 6.28 2.09
N ARG A 144 -14.87 5.36 3.00
CA ARG A 144 -14.04 5.06 4.18
C ARG A 144 -14.12 3.59 4.62
N PRO A 145 -13.23 3.14 5.53
CA PRO A 145 -13.38 1.86 6.20
C PRO A 145 -14.69 1.83 7.02
N PRO A 146 -15.40 0.70 7.08
CA PRO A 146 -16.57 0.54 7.93
C PRO A 146 -16.22 0.76 9.40
N MET A 147 -17.20 1.14 10.21
CA MET A 147 -16.95 1.59 11.58
C MET A 147 -16.39 0.51 12.51
N PHE A 148 -16.59 -0.78 12.21
CA PHE A 148 -15.95 -1.88 12.96
C PHE A 148 -14.43 -1.91 12.81
N ILE A 149 -13.85 -1.23 11.82
CA ILE A 149 -12.39 -1.10 11.72
C ILE A 149 -11.84 -0.24 12.86
N ASN A 150 -12.60 0.75 13.37
CA ASN A 150 -12.22 1.42 14.62
C ASN A 150 -12.16 0.41 15.77
N THR A 151 -13.19 -0.45 15.89
CA THR A 151 -13.24 -1.52 16.91
C THR A 151 -12.00 -2.41 16.82
N PHE A 152 -11.58 -2.79 15.60
CA PHE A 152 -10.37 -3.58 15.40
C PHE A 152 -9.13 -2.89 15.98
N PHE A 153 -8.87 -1.63 15.62
CA PHE A 153 -7.70 -0.90 16.15
C PHE A 153 -7.78 -0.61 17.65
N GLU A 154 -8.99 -0.46 18.20
CA GLU A 154 -9.20 -0.19 19.63
C GLU A 154 -9.09 -1.46 20.49
N GLN A 155 -9.42 -2.65 19.97
CA GLN A 155 -9.53 -3.88 20.76
C GLN A 155 -8.48 -4.95 20.43
N ALA A 156 -7.96 -5.00 19.20
CA ALA A 156 -6.91 -5.95 18.85
C ALA A 156 -5.54 -5.45 19.35
N ASN A 157 -4.71 -6.36 19.87
CA ASN A 157 -3.34 -6.02 20.26
C ASN A 157 -2.42 -5.88 19.03
N VAL A 158 -2.45 -4.70 18.40
CA VAL A 158 -1.70 -4.37 17.18
C VAL A 158 -0.32 -3.75 17.45
N LYS A 159 0.07 -3.59 18.72
CA LYS A 159 1.35 -2.97 19.09
C LYS A 159 2.53 -3.77 18.53
N GLY A 160 3.43 -3.08 17.83
CA GLY A 160 4.60 -3.70 17.19
C GLY A 160 4.28 -4.54 15.96
N LYS A 161 3.02 -4.57 15.50
CA LYS A 161 2.59 -5.24 14.27
C LYS A 161 2.71 -4.30 13.08
N THR A 162 2.93 -4.86 11.89
CA THR A 162 2.78 -4.14 10.63
C THR A 162 1.35 -4.35 10.14
N ILE A 163 0.59 -3.28 9.91
CA ILE A 163 -0.76 -3.36 9.36
C ILE A 163 -0.70 -2.89 7.91
N ILE A 164 -1.11 -3.75 6.98
CA ILE A 164 -1.26 -3.45 5.56
C ILE A 164 -2.74 -3.54 5.23
N PRO A 165 -3.45 -2.41 5.10
CA PRO A 165 -4.86 -2.43 4.78
C PRO A 165 -5.07 -2.76 3.30
N PHE A 166 -6.13 -3.49 2.99
CA PHE A 166 -6.63 -3.62 1.63
C PHE A 166 -8.14 -3.42 1.61
N THR A 167 -8.64 -2.84 0.52
CA THR A 167 -10.07 -2.62 0.34
C THR A 167 -10.59 -3.20 -0.96
N THR A 168 -11.88 -3.55 -0.97
CA THR A 168 -12.64 -3.70 -2.20
C THR A 168 -13.72 -2.63 -2.28
N SER A 169 -13.88 -2.01 -3.43
CA SER A 169 -14.87 -0.95 -3.65
C SER A 169 -15.42 -1.01 -5.08
N ALA A 170 -16.54 -0.34 -5.34
CA ALA A 170 -17.03 -0.16 -6.70
C ALA A 170 -16.09 0.75 -7.52
N SER A 171 -15.68 1.88 -6.94
CA SER A 171 -14.82 2.87 -7.60
C SER A 171 -13.83 3.58 -6.66
N SER A 172 -14.17 3.77 -5.39
CA SER A 172 -13.32 4.49 -4.42
C SER A 172 -11.89 3.92 -4.37
N PRO A 173 -10.86 4.74 -4.58
CA PRO A 173 -9.49 4.31 -4.40
C PRO A 173 -9.18 4.09 -2.90
N MET A 174 -8.11 3.36 -2.62
CA MET A 174 -7.61 3.15 -1.26
C MET A 174 -7.27 4.48 -0.56
N SER A 175 -6.82 5.49 -1.32
CA SER A 175 -6.41 6.81 -0.80
C SER A 175 -7.51 7.56 -0.07
N GLU A 176 -8.80 7.31 -0.36
CA GLU A 176 -9.91 7.90 0.41
C GLU A 176 -10.01 7.29 1.81
N SER A 177 -9.62 6.02 1.98
CA SER A 177 -9.62 5.32 3.27
C SER A 177 -8.37 5.61 4.10
N THR A 178 -7.25 5.95 3.47
CA THR A 178 -5.94 6.15 4.13
C THR A 178 -5.99 7.11 5.31
N PRO A 179 -6.56 8.33 5.23
CA PRO A 179 -6.56 9.27 6.35
C PRO A 179 -7.31 8.75 7.59
N PHE A 180 -8.36 7.96 7.38
CA PHE A 180 -9.10 7.34 8.48
C PHE A 180 -8.25 6.26 9.17
N LEU A 181 -7.54 5.44 8.40
CA LEU A 181 -6.69 4.37 8.92
C LEU A 181 -5.48 4.94 9.67
N GLU A 182 -4.86 6.00 9.16
CA GLU A 182 -3.77 6.71 9.84
C GLU A 182 -4.23 7.21 11.21
N LYS A 183 -5.42 7.83 11.26
CA LYS A 183 -6.02 8.28 12.52
C LYS A 183 -6.31 7.12 13.47
N MET A 184 -6.85 6.00 12.99
CA MET A 184 -7.13 4.82 13.82
C MET A 184 -5.86 4.14 14.34
N ALA A 185 -4.79 4.13 13.55
CA ALA A 185 -3.51 3.52 13.92
C ALA A 185 -2.69 4.40 14.88
N GLN A 186 -2.96 5.70 14.94
CA GLN A 186 -2.23 6.64 15.79
C GLN A 186 -2.28 6.22 17.26
N GLY A 187 -1.12 6.17 17.92
CA GLY A 187 -1.00 5.81 19.34
C GLY A 187 -1.14 4.32 19.65
N THR A 188 -1.52 3.47 18.69
CA THR A 188 -1.63 2.01 18.90
C THR A 188 -0.27 1.30 18.98
N GLY A 189 0.80 1.94 18.49
CA GLY A 189 2.12 1.35 18.33
C GLY A 189 2.23 0.36 17.16
N ALA A 190 1.21 0.29 16.30
CA ALA A 190 1.28 -0.42 15.03
C ALA A 190 2.04 0.41 13.97
N ALA A 191 2.74 -0.26 13.07
CA ALA A 191 3.30 0.35 11.87
C ALA A 191 2.29 0.19 10.72
N LEU A 192 1.53 1.25 10.42
CA LEU A 192 0.64 1.27 9.26
C LEU A 192 1.47 1.44 7.98
N LYS A 193 1.19 0.61 6.98
CA LYS A 193 1.77 0.71 5.63
C LYS A 193 0.74 1.23 4.65
N GLU A 194 1.22 1.70 3.49
CA GLU A 194 0.36 2.02 2.37
C GLU A 194 -0.50 0.81 1.99
N GLY A 195 -1.81 1.01 1.88
CA GLY A 195 -2.72 -0.05 1.49
C GLY A 195 -2.95 -0.14 -0.02
N PHE A 196 -3.77 -1.08 -0.45
CA PHE A 196 -4.12 -1.25 -1.85
C PHE A 196 -5.60 -1.60 -2.06
N ARG A 197 -6.09 -1.35 -3.28
CA ARG A 197 -7.44 -1.74 -3.69
C ARG A 197 -7.39 -3.10 -4.39
N ALA A 198 -7.92 -4.13 -3.75
CA ALA A 198 -7.84 -5.53 -4.18
C ALA A 198 -8.98 -5.92 -5.14
N ASN A 199 -9.38 -5.03 -6.05
CA ASN A 199 -10.39 -5.30 -7.07
C ASN A 199 -9.81 -5.93 -8.35
N ASP A 200 -8.50 -5.76 -8.58
CA ASP A 200 -7.79 -6.24 -9.77
C ASP A 200 -6.65 -7.18 -9.35
N ASP A 201 -6.60 -8.37 -9.96
CA ASP A 201 -5.62 -9.42 -9.59
C ASP A 201 -4.18 -9.00 -9.91
N GLN A 202 -3.98 -8.28 -11.03
CA GLN A 202 -2.65 -7.87 -11.45
C GLN A 202 -2.09 -6.80 -10.52
N ALA A 203 -2.88 -5.78 -10.18
CA ALA A 203 -2.51 -4.75 -9.22
C ALA A 203 -2.26 -5.35 -7.82
N THR A 204 -3.11 -6.28 -7.39
CA THR A 204 -2.93 -7.02 -6.13
C THR A 204 -1.61 -7.78 -6.13
N THR A 205 -1.33 -8.53 -7.20
CA THR A 205 -0.09 -9.32 -7.32
C THR A 205 1.15 -8.42 -7.28
N ARG A 206 1.14 -7.31 -8.03
CA ARG A 206 2.24 -6.33 -8.04
C ARG A 206 2.51 -5.76 -6.65
N TYR A 207 1.47 -5.40 -5.92
CA TYR A 207 1.63 -4.91 -4.55
C TYR A 207 2.26 -5.99 -3.65
N LEU A 208 1.73 -7.22 -3.69
CA LEU A 208 2.25 -8.31 -2.86
C LEU A 208 3.71 -8.65 -3.19
N GLU A 209 4.10 -8.59 -4.46
CA GLU A 209 5.49 -8.75 -4.90
C GLU A 209 6.40 -7.65 -4.34
N GLN A 210 6.00 -6.38 -4.50
CA GLN A 210 6.75 -5.22 -3.98
C GLN A 210 6.88 -5.24 -2.45
N ALA A 211 5.86 -5.74 -1.76
CA ALA A 211 5.85 -5.91 -0.32
C ALA A 211 6.61 -7.17 0.16
N GLY A 212 7.10 -8.02 -0.75
CA GLY A 212 7.79 -9.26 -0.42
C GLY A 212 6.89 -10.29 0.30
N LEU A 213 5.60 -10.31 -0.05
CA LEU A 213 4.58 -11.15 0.60
C LEU A 213 4.19 -12.38 -0.22
N LEU A 214 4.63 -12.49 -1.47
CA LEU A 214 4.38 -13.70 -2.27
C LEU A 214 5.09 -14.89 -1.65
N LYS A 215 4.43 -16.06 -1.68
CA LYS A 215 5.08 -17.31 -1.30
C LYS A 215 6.21 -17.63 -2.30
N ASN A 216 7.35 -18.05 -1.77
CA ASN A 216 8.49 -18.52 -2.55
C ASN A 216 8.23 -19.90 -3.15
#